data_AF-A0A6A6L628-F1
#
_entry.id   AF-A0A6A6L628-F1
#
_cell.length_a   1.000
_cell.length_b   1.000
_cell.length_c   1.000
_cell.angle_alpha   90.00
_cell.angle_beta   90.00
_cell.angle_gamma   90.00
#
_symmetry.space_group_name_H-M   'P 1'
#
loop_
_entity.id
_entity.type
_entity.pdbx_description
1 polymer ?
#
loop_
_entity_poly.entity_id
_entity_poly.type
_entity_poly.pdbx_seq_one_letter_code
_entity_poly.pdbx_strand_id
1 'polypeptide(L)'
;MNKNQTQRTRPWPGFPTSKALGSFGDANCMEQLLVHCANAIESNDATLAQQILWVLNNIAPPDGDSNQRLTCAFLRALIARAAKSGTCKLLAAMANAHCTLAIDTHKFSVIELAGFVDLTPWHRFGFTAANAAILEAIEGYSSVHIVDLSMTHCMQIPTLIDAIANRFEVTPLIKLTVAGATEDIPPMLDLSYEELGSKLINFARSRNVIMEFRVVPSSYTDGFSSLIEHLRVQNMVYAESGEALVINCQMLLHYIPEETLFGVITSTNSSNPYSFESSSCSSMSSLRTMFLKSLRSLDPTIVVLVDEDVDLTSNNLVCRLRSAFNYLWIPYDTVDTFLPRGSKQRQWYEADICWKIENVIAHEGLQRVERLEPKNRWVQRMRNANFRSISFCEDAVSEVKTMLGEHAAGWGLKKEEDLVLTWKGHNVVFATAWMPA
;
A
#
# COMPACT_ATOMS: atom_id res chain seq x y z
N MET A 1 15.39 73.72 0.76
CA MET A 1 14.15 73.16 0.18
C MET A 1 14.53 72.20 -0.95
N ASN A 2 14.10 70.93 -0.84
CA ASN A 2 13.69 69.96 -1.89
C ASN A 2 14.47 69.88 -3.22
N LYS A 3 14.67 68.72 -3.87
CA LYS A 3 14.34 67.30 -3.64
C LYS A 3 15.04 66.50 -4.76
N ASN A 4 15.44 65.28 -4.43
CA ASN A 4 15.43 64.06 -5.26
C ASN A 4 16.38 63.95 -6.47
N GLN A 5 17.57 63.36 -6.21
CA GLN A 5 18.23 62.45 -7.15
C GLN A 5 17.45 61.13 -7.23
N THR A 6 16.89 60.81 -8.39
CA THR A 6 16.37 59.47 -8.71
C THR A 6 17.49 58.60 -9.28
N GLN A 7 17.94 57.62 -8.47
CA GLN A 7 18.77 56.52 -8.94
C GLN A 7 17.96 55.63 -9.89
N ARG A 8 18.47 55.41 -11.11
CA ARG A 8 17.98 54.38 -12.03
C ARG A 8 18.27 53.00 -11.45
N THR A 9 17.23 52.30 -11.01
CA THR A 9 17.29 50.87 -10.66
C THR A 9 17.39 50.02 -11.92
N ARG A 10 18.30 49.04 -11.91
CA ARG A 10 18.44 48.03 -12.97
C ARG A 10 17.16 47.19 -13.05
N PRO A 11 16.72 46.75 -14.24
CA PRO A 11 15.66 45.76 -14.33
C PRO A 11 16.15 44.44 -13.73
N TRP A 12 15.33 43.81 -12.89
CA TRP A 12 15.53 42.45 -12.43
C TRP A 12 15.54 41.49 -13.62
N PRO A 13 16.30 40.37 -13.61
CA PRO A 13 16.25 39.40 -14.68
C PRO A 13 14.83 38.85 -14.77
N GLY A 14 14.18 39.04 -15.92
CA GLY A 14 12.83 38.57 -16.16
C GLY A 14 12.73 37.05 -16.03
N PHE A 15 11.64 36.58 -15.44
CA PHE A 15 11.26 35.17 -15.46
C PHE A 15 11.09 34.72 -16.92
N PRO A 16 11.62 33.55 -17.32
CA PRO A 16 11.37 33.02 -18.65
C PRO A 16 9.87 32.76 -18.80
N THR A 17 9.30 33.29 -19.88
CA THR A 17 7.92 33.02 -20.26
C THR A 17 7.79 31.57 -20.74
N SER A 18 6.65 30.97 -20.39
CA SER A 18 6.21 29.63 -20.79
C SER A 18 6.35 29.39 -22.29
N LYS A 19 7.25 28.47 -22.64
CA LYS A 19 7.08 27.36 -23.60
C LYS A 19 8.48 26.77 -23.88
N ALA A 20 8.64 25.48 -23.57
CA ALA A 20 9.76 24.62 -23.93
C ALA A 20 11.01 24.59 -23.02
N LEU A 21 10.84 24.35 -21.72
CA LEU A 21 11.92 23.81 -20.87
C LEU A 21 11.41 22.65 -19.98
N GLY A 22 11.52 21.42 -20.50
CA GLY A 22 11.63 20.15 -19.76
C GLY A 22 10.67 19.83 -18.61
N SER A 23 9.69 18.96 -18.85
CA SER A 23 8.82 18.30 -17.85
C SER A 23 9.54 17.72 -16.62
N PHE A 24 10.84 17.36 -16.72
CA PHE A 24 11.65 16.90 -15.58
C PHE A 24 12.18 18.02 -14.67
N GLY A 25 12.38 19.23 -15.21
CA GLY A 25 12.84 20.38 -14.42
C GLY A 25 11.77 20.89 -13.46
N ASP A 26 10.51 20.82 -13.89
CA ASP A 26 9.36 21.27 -13.11
C ASP A 26 9.06 20.33 -11.93
N ALA A 27 9.13 19.01 -12.13
CA ALA A 27 8.92 18.02 -11.06
C ALA A 27 9.97 18.12 -9.95
N ASN A 28 11.26 18.22 -10.32
CA ASN A 28 12.34 18.39 -9.34
C ASN A 28 12.21 19.71 -8.56
N CYS A 29 11.77 20.78 -9.22
CA CYS A 29 11.49 22.06 -8.56
C CYS A 29 10.34 21.93 -7.55
N MET A 30 9.24 21.25 -7.94
CA MET A 30 8.10 21.00 -7.06
C MET A 30 8.48 20.16 -5.84
N GLU A 31 9.26 19.08 -6.02
CA GLU A 31 9.77 18.26 -4.91
C GLU A 31 10.60 19.11 -3.94
N GLN A 32 11.51 19.93 -4.46
CA GLN A 32 12.35 20.81 -3.64
C GLN A 32 11.52 21.81 -2.84
N LEU A 33 10.52 22.44 -3.47
CA LEU A 33 9.60 23.35 -2.78
C LEU A 33 8.80 22.64 -1.67
N LEU A 34 8.31 21.41 -1.92
CA LEU A 34 7.64 20.60 -0.91
C LEU A 34 8.57 20.26 0.27
N VAL A 35 9.83 19.90 -0.01
CA VAL A 35 10.85 19.64 1.02
C VAL A 35 11.15 20.90 1.84
N HIS A 36 11.31 22.05 1.19
CA HIS A 36 11.52 23.32 1.89
C HIS A 36 10.31 23.70 2.76
N CYS A 37 9.09 23.46 2.27
CA CYS A 37 7.86 23.65 3.03
C CYS A 37 7.83 22.74 4.27
N ALA A 38 8.15 21.45 4.11
CA ALA A 38 8.20 20.50 5.20
C ALA A 38 9.19 20.92 6.30
N ASN A 39 10.40 21.35 5.91
CA ASN A 39 11.41 21.85 6.86
C ASN A 39 10.96 23.12 7.58
N ALA A 40 10.32 24.05 6.88
CA ALA A 40 9.79 25.28 7.47
C ALA A 40 8.68 24.97 8.50
N ILE A 41 7.80 24.00 8.21
CA ILE A 41 6.77 23.53 9.15
C ILE A 41 7.42 22.90 10.38
N GLU A 42 8.37 21.97 10.23
CA GLU A 42 9.05 21.30 11.35
C GLU A 42 9.87 22.27 12.21
N SER A 43 10.42 23.33 11.60
CA SER A 43 11.17 24.38 12.31
C SER A 43 10.28 25.48 12.88
N ASN A 44 8.95 25.38 12.70
CA ASN A 44 7.95 26.40 13.09
C ASN A 44 8.22 27.80 12.50
N ASP A 45 8.82 27.88 11.31
CA ASP A 45 8.98 29.12 10.56
C ASP A 45 7.71 29.40 9.74
N ALA A 46 6.73 30.02 10.39
CA ALA A 46 5.43 30.33 9.80
C ALA A 46 5.54 31.26 8.57
N THR A 47 6.52 32.17 8.56
CA THR A 47 6.66 33.15 7.48
C THR A 47 7.16 32.46 6.21
N LEU A 48 8.23 31.68 6.34
CA LEU A 48 8.77 30.91 5.21
C LEU A 48 7.76 29.87 4.72
N ALA A 49 7.10 29.15 5.63
CA ALA A 49 6.06 28.20 5.28
C ALA A 49 4.94 28.88 4.47
N GLN A 50 4.43 30.03 4.92
CA GLN A 50 3.38 30.77 4.21
C GLN A 50 3.82 31.19 2.80
N GLN A 51 5.07 31.68 2.66
CA GLN A 51 5.60 32.09 1.36
C GLN A 51 5.69 30.90 0.38
N ILE A 52 6.23 29.77 0.83
CA ILE A 52 6.37 28.57 -0.01
C ILE A 52 5.00 28.00 -0.38
N LEU A 53 4.06 27.95 0.58
CA LEU A 53 2.70 27.48 0.32
C LEU A 53 1.96 28.37 -0.68
N TRP A 54 2.18 29.69 -0.64
CA TRP A 54 1.64 30.60 -1.65
C TRP A 54 2.19 30.24 -3.03
N VAL A 55 3.49 29.99 -3.16
CA VAL A 55 4.09 29.56 -4.45
C VAL A 55 3.50 28.23 -4.91
N LEU A 56 3.46 27.22 -4.03
CA LEU A 56 2.94 25.88 -4.35
C LEU A 56 1.48 25.92 -4.83
N ASN A 57 0.62 26.70 -4.16
CA ASN A 57 -0.78 26.89 -4.59
C ASN A 57 -0.93 27.50 -5.99
N ASN A 58 0.05 28.27 -6.46
CA ASN A 58 0.01 28.89 -7.79
C ASN A 58 0.58 27.98 -8.90
N ILE A 59 1.47 27.05 -8.57
CA ILE A 59 2.14 26.19 -9.56
C ILE A 59 1.57 24.77 -9.65
N ALA A 60 0.81 24.33 -8.65
CA ALA A 60 0.25 22.99 -8.54
C ALA A 60 -1.28 23.02 -8.44
N PRO A 61 -1.99 23.41 -9.52
CA PRO A 61 -3.44 23.37 -9.53
C PRO A 61 -3.98 21.93 -9.48
N PRO A 62 -5.12 21.68 -8.80
CA PRO A 62 -5.69 20.33 -8.63
C PRO A 62 -6.19 19.69 -9.93
N ASP A 63 -6.41 20.47 -10.98
CA ASP A 63 -6.82 20.02 -12.33
C ASP A 63 -5.67 20.09 -13.36
N GLY A 64 -4.42 20.28 -12.88
CA GLY A 64 -3.21 20.37 -13.67
C GLY A 64 -2.78 19.06 -14.36
N ASP A 65 -1.52 18.99 -14.77
CA ASP A 65 -0.88 17.73 -15.19
C ASP A 65 -0.59 16.78 -14.00
N SER A 66 -0.13 15.56 -14.29
CA SER A 66 0.14 14.53 -13.28
C SER A 66 1.04 15.02 -12.14
N ASN A 67 2.12 15.74 -12.46
CA ASN A 67 3.05 16.27 -11.47
C ASN A 67 2.40 17.36 -10.63
N GLN A 68 1.64 18.26 -11.25
CA GLN A 68 0.90 19.31 -10.54
C GLN A 68 -0.14 18.74 -9.57
N ARG A 69 -0.90 17.71 -9.99
CA ARG A 69 -1.90 17.06 -9.12
C ARG A 69 -1.24 16.27 -7.99
N LEU A 70 -0.12 15.59 -8.25
CA LEU A 70 0.70 14.97 -7.22
C LEU A 70 1.18 16.00 -6.19
N THR A 71 1.78 17.11 -6.65
CA THR A 71 2.25 18.20 -5.78
C THR A 71 1.11 18.80 -4.97
N CYS A 72 -0.08 18.96 -5.56
CA CYS A 72 -1.28 19.42 -4.86
C CYS A 72 -1.67 18.45 -3.72
N ALA A 73 -1.58 17.13 -3.93
CA ALA A 73 -1.87 16.14 -2.89
C ALA A 73 -0.86 16.21 -1.72
N PHE A 74 0.44 16.33 -2.00
CA PHE A 74 1.47 16.52 -0.97
C PHE A 74 1.31 17.83 -0.21
N LEU A 75 0.97 18.91 -0.92
CA LEU A 75 0.67 20.21 -0.32
C LEU A 75 -0.49 20.10 0.68
N ARG A 76 -1.57 19.44 0.29
CA ARG A 76 -2.73 19.17 1.15
C ARG A 76 -2.32 18.39 2.41
N ALA A 77 -1.51 17.36 2.26
CA ALA A 77 -1.00 16.56 3.37
C ALA A 77 -0.09 17.36 4.33
N LEU A 78 0.76 18.25 3.81
CA LEU A 78 1.58 19.15 4.64
C LEU A 78 0.73 20.16 5.43
N ILE A 79 -0.35 20.68 4.83
CA ILE A 79 -1.31 21.54 5.53
C ILE A 79 -2.01 20.77 6.66
N ALA A 80 -2.48 19.55 6.38
CA ALA A 80 -3.08 18.67 7.39
C ALA A 80 -2.11 18.36 8.54
N ARG A 81 -0.82 18.13 8.23
CA ARG A 81 0.24 17.94 9.23
C ARG A 81 0.39 19.16 10.14
N ALA A 82 0.53 20.35 9.55
CA ALA A 82 0.70 21.60 10.31
C ALA A 82 -0.49 21.84 11.26
N ALA A 83 -1.71 21.55 10.80
CA ALA A 83 -2.91 21.65 11.62
C ALA A 83 -2.88 20.69 12.83
N LYS A 84 -2.48 19.43 12.64
CA LYS A 84 -2.45 18.41 13.71
C LYS A 84 -1.34 18.64 14.74
N SER A 85 -0.17 19.05 14.27
CA SER A 85 0.99 19.34 15.13
C SER A 85 0.85 20.65 15.91
N GLY A 86 -0.14 21.47 15.58
CA GLY A 86 -0.31 22.82 16.14
C GLY A 86 0.80 23.79 15.75
N THR A 87 1.69 23.36 14.85
CA THR A 87 2.81 24.14 14.32
C THR A 87 2.28 25.06 13.22
N CYS A 88 2.63 26.34 13.27
CA CYS A 88 2.05 27.38 12.40
C CYS A 88 0.51 27.58 12.56
N LYS A 89 0.11 28.44 13.50
CA LYS A 89 -1.30 28.78 13.79
C LYS A 89 -2.09 29.28 12.57
N LEU A 90 -1.41 29.92 11.61
CA LEU A 90 -2.01 30.33 10.34
C LEU A 90 -2.50 29.12 9.53
N LEU A 91 -1.69 28.05 9.47
CA LEU A 91 -2.04 26.85 8.70
C LEU A 91 -3.10 26.02 9.40
N ALA A 92 -3.07 25.96 10.73
CA ALA A 92 -4.19 25.43 11.49
C ALA A 92 -5.49 26.20 11.20
N ALA A 93 -5.44 27.53 11.13
CA ALA A 93 -6.59 28.36 10.77
C ALA A 93 -7.03 28.16 9.31
N MET A 94 -6.10 28.01 8.36
CA MET A 94 -6.42 27.70 6.96
C MET A 94 -7.06 26.31 6.82
N ALA A 95 -6.53 25.31 7.51
CA ALA A 95 -7.11 23.97 7.56
C ALA A 95 -8.50 23.95 8.19
N ASN A 96 -8.74 24.78 9.21
CA ASN A 96 -10.05 24.90 9.87
C ASN A 96 -11.05 25.75 9.07
N ALA A 97 -10.59 26.75 8.30
CA ALA A 97 -11.42 27.59 7.45
C ALA A 97 -11.80 26.89 6.14
N HIS A 98 -10.92 26.02 5.64
CA HIS A 98 -11.23 25.08 4.57
C HIS A 98 -11.80 23.80 5.18
N CYS A 99 -13.13 23.71 5.35
CA CYS A 99 -13.87 22.45 5.57
C CYS A 99 -13.68 21.40 4.43
N THR A 100 -12.63 21.52 3.62
CA THR A 100 -12.40 20.92 2.31
C THR A 100 -11.14 20.02 2.28
N LEU A 101 -10.52 19.74 3.44
CA LEU A 101 -9.36 18.85 3.52
C LEU A 101 -9.74 17.37 3.62
N ALA A 102 -10.99 17.04 3.99
CA ALA A 102 -11.47 15.67 4.06
C ALA A 102 -11.36 15.01 2.68
N ILE A 103 -10.68 13.87 2.63
CA ILE A 103 -10.60 13.05 1.43
C ILE A 103 -11.86 12.24 1.36
N ASP A 104 -12.67 12.50 0.35
CA ASP A 104 -13.87 11.71 0.08
C ASP A 104 -13.46 10.47 -0.72
N THR A 105 -13.10 9.41 0.01
CA THR A 105 -12.74 8.11 -0.58
C THR A 105 -14.02 7.38 -0.98
N HIS A 106 -14.03 6.82 -2.19
CA HIS A 106 -15.23 6.17 -2.73
C HIS A 106 -15.46 4.80 -2.09
N LYS A 107 -16.70 4.51 -1.72
CA LYS A 107 -17.13 3.15 -1.35
C LYS A 107 -17.59 2.43 -2.61
N PHE A 108 -16.80 1.47 -3.06
CA PHE A 108 -17.02 0.74 -4.30
C PHE A 108 -18.08 -0.35 -4.09
N SER A 109 -19.00 -0.49 -5.04
CA SER A 109 -19.68 -1.78 -5.25
C SER A 109 -18.68 -2.82 -5.78
N VAL A 110 -19.02 -4.11 -5.70
CA VAL A 110 -18.17 -5.19 -6.25
C VAL A 110 -17.79 -4.97 -7.72
N ILE A 111 -18.73 -4.46 -8.53
CA ILE A 111 -18.52 -4.23 -9.96
C ILE A 111 -17.55 -3.06 -10.18
N GLU A 112 -17.72 -1.98 -9.42
CA GLU A 112 -16.82 -0.83 -9.51
C GLU A 112 -15.41 -1.17 -9.01
N LEU A 113 -15.29 -1.96 -7.94
CA LEU A 113 -14.00 -2.41 -7.42
C LEU A 113 -13.29 -3.32 -8.42
N ALA A 114 -14.02 -4.22 -9.10
CA ALA A 114 -13.46 -5.00 -10.19
C ALA A 114 -12.92 -4.10 -11.31
N GLY A 115 -13.69 -3.08 -11.73
CA GLY A 115 -13.23 -2.09 -12.71
C GLY A 115 -12.03 -1.25 -12.25
N PHE A 116 -11.92 -0.95 -10.96
CA PHE A 116 -10.76 -0.28 -10.36
C PHE A 116 -9.51 -1.16 -10.44
N VAL A 117 -9.63 -2.43 -10.05
CA VAL A 117 -8.57 -3.44 -10.11
C VAL A 117 -8.11 -3.69 -11.54
N ASP A 118 -9.06 -3.74 -12.49
CA ASP A 118 -8.79 -4.05 -13.90
C ASP A 118 -8.28 -2.84 -14.70
N LEU A 119 -8.27 -1.63 -14.12
CA LEU A 119 -7.83 -0.44 -14.84
C LEU A 119 -6.35 -0.51 -15.24
N THR A 120 -5.51 -1.04 -14.35
CA THR A 120 -4.06 -1.15 -14.54
C THR A 120 -3.59 -2.51 -14.04
N PRO A 121 -2.42 -3.02 -14.49
CA PRO A 121 -1.88 -4.28 -13.99
C PRO A 121 -1.40 -4.22 -12.54
N TRP A 122 -1.57 -3.10 -11.82
CA TRP A 122 -1.08 -2.90 -10.46
C TRP A 122 -1.45 -4.05 -9.50
N HIS A 123 -2.73 -4.41 -9.47
CA HIS A 123 -3.22 -5.53 -8.66
C HIS A 123 -3.20 -6.85 -9.43
N ARG A 124 -3.60 -6.83 -10.72
CA ARG A 124 -3.66 -8.04 -11.56
C ARG A 124 -2.30 -8.75 -11.68
N PHE A 125 -1.20 -8.01 -11.71
CA PHE A 125 0.16 -8.58 -11.65
C PHE A 125 0.34 -9.50 -10.45
N GLY A 126 0.00 -9.01 -9.25
CA GLY A 126 0.10 -9.77 -8.01
C GLY A 126 -0.81 -11.00 -8.02
N PHE A 127 -2.02 -10.84 -8.54
CA PHE A 127 -3.00 -11.93 -8.64
C PHE A 127 -2.52 -13.03 -9.57
N THR A 128 -2.06 -12.69 -10.78
CA THR A 128 -1.58 -13.68 -11.75
C THR A 128 -0.35 -14.42 -11.23
N ALA A 129 0.64 -13.69 -10.70
CA ALA A 129 1.83 -14.31 -10.13
C ALA A 129 1.48 -15.24 -8.96
N ALA A 130 0.63 -14.78 -8.03
CA ALA A 130 0.22 -15.57 -6.88
C ALA A 130 -0.60 -16.80 -7.27
N ASN A 131 -1.55 -16.66 -8.19
CA ASN A 131 -2.36 -17.79 -8.66
C ASN A 131 -1.47 -18.88 -9.27
N ALA A 132 -0.51 -18.51 -10.13
CA ALA A 132 0.40 -19.48 -10.74
C ALA A 132 1.20 -20.26 -9.68
N ALA A 133 1.79 -19.56 -8.71
CA ALA A 133 2.53 -20.19 -7.61
C ALA A 133 1.65 -21.06 -6.70
N ILE A 134 0.42 -20.61 -6.42
CA ILE A 134 -0.55 -21.38 -5.63
C ILE A 134 -0.94 -22.66 -6.36
N LEU A 135 -1.25 -22.59 -7.66
CA LEU A 135 -1.68 -23.74 -8.46
C LEU A 135 -0.60 -24.82 -8.52
N GLU A 136 0.68 -24.45 -8.58
CA GLU A 136 1.79 -25.39 -8.48
C GLU A 136 1.89 -26.02 -7.09
N ALA A 137 1.76 -25.21 -6.03
CA ALA A 137 1.93 -25.67 -4.65
C ALA A 137 0.82 -26.60 -4.16
N ILE A 138 -0.40 -26.46 -4.69
CA ILE A 138 -1.57 -27.26 -4.29
C ILE A 138 -1.75 -28.53 -5.15
N GLU A 139 -0.85 -28.79 -6.09
CA GLU A 139 -0.94 -29.95 -6.96
C GLU A 139 -0.88 -31.26 -6.13
N GLY A 140 -1.84 -32.15 -6.37
CA GLY A 140 -1.97 -33.42 -5.65
C GLY A 140 -2.74 -33.36 -4.32
N TYR A 141 -3.11 -32.17 -3.85
CA TYR A 141 -3.94 -32.02 -2.65
C TYR A 141 -5.43 -32.13 -2.96
N SER A 142 -6.19 -32.82 -2.10
CA SER A 142 -7.65 -32.95 -2.22
C SER A 142 -8.42 -31.87 -1.44
N SER A 143 -7.76 -31.19 -0.50
CA SER A 143 -8.28 -30.07 0.29
C SER A 143 -7.22 -28.97 0.36
N VAL A 144 -7.64 -27.73 0.16
CA VAL A 144 -6.78 -26.54 0.17
C VAL A 144 -7.41 -25.48 1.07
N HIS A 145 -6.69 -25.07 2.11
CA HIS A 145 -7.04 -23.95 2.96
C HIS A 145 -6.26 -22.72 2.52
N ILE A 146 -6.97 -21.73 1.96
CA ILE A 146 -6.43 -20.44 1.57
C ILE A 146 -6.75 -19.42 2.65
N VAL A 147 -5.72 -18.79 3.19
CA VAL A 147 -5.84 -17.61 4.05
C VAL A 147 -5.52 -16.39 3.21
N ASP A 148 -6.53 -15.58 2.89
CA ASP A 148 -6.40 -14.37 2.09
C ASP A 148 -6.30 -13.13 2.98
N LEU A 149 -5.14 -12.48 2.89
CA LEU A 149 -4.78 -11.24 3.54
C LEU A 149 -4.60 -10.18 2.46
N SER A 150 -5.70 -9.66 1.94
CA SER A 150 -5.72 -8.75 0.79
C SER A 150 -6.41 -7.41 1.08
N MET A 151 -5.90 -6.34 0.47
CA MET A 151 -6.52 -5.01 0.48
C MET A 151 -7.70 -4.88 -0.49
N THR A 152 -7.78 -5.75 -1.50
CA THR A 152 -8.76 -5.66 -2.59
C THR A 152 -9.92 -6.63 -2.37
N HIS A 153 -10.33 -6.89 -1.13
CA HIS A 153 -11.53 -7.65 -0.79
C HIS A 153 -11.77 -8.93 -1.63
N CYS A 154 -10.78 -9.83 -1.66
CA CYS A 154 -10.85 -11.11 -2.39
C CYS A 154 -11.07 -11.00 -3.92
N MET A 155 -10.84 -9.85 -4.56
CA MET A 155 -10.97 -9.72 -6.03
C MET A 155 -10.04 -10.67 -6.82
N GLN A 156 -8.98 -11.18 -6.20
CA GLN A 156 -8.15 -12.26 -6.78
C GLN A 156 -8.90 -13.59 -6.89
N ILE A 157 -9.72 -13.94 -5.89
CA ILE A 157 -10.24 -15.29 -5.67
C ILE A 157 -11.07 -15.83 -6.85
N PRO A 158 -11.94 -15.05 -7.53
CA PRO A 158 -12.63 -15.54 -8.72
C PRO A 158 -11.69 -16.04 -9.82
N THR A 159 -10.57 -15.35 -10.05
CA THR A 159 -9.58 -15.78 -11.06
C THR A 159 -8.84 -17.06 -10.64
N LEU A 160 -8.59 -17.24 -9.34
CA LEU A 160 -7.99 -18.46 -8.81
C LEU A 160 -8.95 -19.65 -8.91
N ILE A 161 -10.23 -19.47 -8.59
CA ILE A 161 -11.28 -20.49 -8.74
C ILE A 161 -11.36 -20.95 -10.20
N ASP A 162 -11.38 -20.01 -11.15
CA ASP A 162 -11.44 -20.34 -12.57
C ASP A 162 -10.20 -21.12 -13.02
N ALA A 163 -9.01 -20.72 -12.56
CA ALA A 163 -7.78 -21.43 -12.88
C ALA A 163 -7.73 -22.84 -12.26
N ILE A 164 -8.22 -23.03 -11.03
CA ILE A 164 -8.33 -24.35 -10.38
C ILE A 164 -9.28 -25.25 -11.17
N ALA A 165 -10.45 -24.73 -11.55
CA ALA A 165 -11.46 -25.48 -12.30
C ALA A 165 -10.96 -25.93 -13.68
N ASN A 166 -10.09 -25.14 -14.32
CA ASN A 166 -9.54 -25.45 -15.63
C ASN A 166 -8.27 -26.33 -15.57
N ARG A 167 -7.51 -26.29 -14.46
CA ARG A 167 -6.24 -27.04 -14.32
C ARG A 167 -6.44 -28.48 -13.84
N PHE A 168 -7.38 -28.73 -12.93
CA PHE A 168 -7.53 -30.03 -12.29
C PHE A 168 -8.77 -30.78 -12.77
N GLU A 169 -8.59 -32.03 -13.20
CA GLU A 169 -9.72 -32.92 -13.55
C GLU A 169 -10.66 -33.15 -12.36
N VAL A 170 -10.08 -33.28 -11.16
CA VAL A 170 -10.80 -33.35 -9.88
C VAL A 170 -10.38 -32.17 -9.04
N THR A 171 -11.27 -31.19 -8.90
CA THR A 171 -10.98 -29.97 -8.14
C THR A 171 -10.93 -30.25 -6.63
N PRO A 172 -9.97 -29.68 -5.88
CA PRO A 172 -9.94 -29.81 -4.43
C PRO A 172 -11.10 -29.08 -3.75
N LEU A 173 -11.41 -29.47 -2.52
CA LEU A 173 -12.22 -28.64 -1.61
C LEU A 173 -11.43 -27.38 -1.26
N ILE A 174 -12.01 -26.20 -1.49
CA ILE A 174 -11.40 -24.92 -1.13
C ILE A 174 -12.01 -24.40 0.17
N LYS A 175 -11.18 -24.17 1.19
CA LYS A 175 -11.57 -23.41 2.38
C LYS A 175 -10.92 -22.04 2.29
N LEU A 176 -11.71 -20.98 2.13
CA LEU A 176 -11.20 -19.61 2.13
C LEU A 176 -11.45 -18.97 3.50
N THR A 177 -10.38 -18.50 4.13
CA THR A 177 -10.43 -17.70 5.35
C THR A 177 -9.89 -16.31 5.09
N VAL A 178 -10.62 -15.30 5.56
CA VAL A 178 -10.23 -13.89 5.45
C VAL A 178 -10.16 -13.25 6.83
N ALA A 179 -9.26 -12.29 7.01
CA ALA A 179 -9.26 -11.44 8.19
C ALA A 179 -10.33 -10.34 8.02
N GLY A 180 -11.39 -10.41 8.83
CA GLY A 180 -12.41 -9.35 8.87
C GLY A 180 -11.95 -8.23 9.79
N ALA A 181 -11.47 -7.11 9.21
CA ALA A 181 -11.21 -5.87 9.95
C ALA A 181 -12.28 -4.82 9.62
N THR A 182 -12.74 -4.09 10.65
CA THR A 182 -13.75 -3.01 10.56
C THR A 182 -13.08 -1.64 10.37
N GLU A 183 -12.15 -1.51 9.43
CA GLU A 183 -11.42 -0.26 9.23
C GLU A 183 -11.58 0.28 7.81
N ASP A 184 -11.82 1.59 7.71
CA ASP A 184 -12.07 2.34 6.48
C ASP A 184 -10.74 2.62 5.73
N ILE A 185 -10.02 1.57 5.33
CA ILE A 185 -8.81 1.68 4.49
C ILE A 185 -9.22 1.53 3.02
N PRO A 186 -8.87 2.49 2.15
CA PRO A 186 -9.15 2.37 0.71
C PRO A 186 -8.34 1.26 0.02
N PRO A 187 -8.87 0.62 -1.04
CA PRO A 187 -10.20 0.86 -1.61
C PRO A 187 -11.30 0.23 -0.75
N MET A 188 -12.36 0.98 -0.43
CA MET A 188 -13.42 0.52 0.46
C MET A 188 -14.51 -0.22 -0.31
N LEU A 189 -15.00 -1.36 0.21
CA LEU A 189 -16.11 -2.11 -0.36
C LEU A 189 -17.45 -1.84 0.36
N ASP A 190 -18.48 -1.47 -0.40
CA ASP A 190 -19.86 -1.34 0.06
C ASP A 190 -20.58 -2.70 0.01
N LEU A 191 -20.03 -3.69 0.72
CA LEU A 191 -20.57 -5.04 0.85
C LEU A 191 -20.04 -5.72 2.11
N SER A 192 -20.88 -6.43 2.84
CA SER A 192 -20.40 -7.23 3.97
C SER A 192 -19.59 -8.44 3.49
N TYR A 193 -18.68 -8.92 4.34
CA TYR A 193 -17.90 -10.11 4.00
C TYR A 193 -18.76 -11.39 3.97
N GLU A 194 -19.88 -11.44 4.69
CA GLU A 194 -20.84 -12.54 4.61
C GLU A 194 -21.53 -12.61 3.24
N GLU A 195 -21.92 -11.44 2.70
CA GLU A 195 -22.51 -11.33 1.36
C GLU A 195 -21.46 -11.61 0.27
N LEU A 196 -20.23 -11.09 0.44
CA LEU A 196 -19.11 -11.38 -0.44
C LEU A 196 -18.82 -12.89 -0.50
N GLY A 197 -18.73 -13.53 0.67
CA GLY A 197 -18.52 -14.97 0.81
C GLY A 197 -19.61 -15.78 0.11
N SER A 198 -20.87 -15.39 0.28
CA SER A 198 -22.01 -16.03 -0.41
C SER A 198 -21.90 -15.92 -1.95
N LYS A 199 -21.47 -14.76 -2.47
CA LYS A 199 -21.22 -14.58 -3.91
C LYS A 199 -20.07 -15.45 -4.41
N LEU A 200 -18.96 -15.53 -3.65
CA LEU A 200 -17.81 -16.38 -4.00
C LEU A 200 -18.16 -17.86 -4.00
N ILE A 201 -18.89 -18.36 -3.00
CA ILE A 201 -19.36 -19.76 -2.95
C ILE A 201 -20.25 -20.07 -4.16
N ASN A 202 -21.16 -19.17 -4.52
CA ASN A 202 -22.02 -19.36 -5.69
C ASN A 202 -21.23 -19.38 -7.00
N PHE A 203 -20.19 -18.56 -7.13
CA PHE A 203 -19.28 -18.58 -8.28
C PHE A 203 -18.43 -19.85 -8.32
N ALA A 204 -17.88 -20.31 -7.18
CA ALA A 204 -17.18 -21.58 -7.10
C ALA A 204 -18.07 -22.74 -7.57
N ARG A 205 -19.33 -22.78 -7.09
CA ARG A 205 -20.31 -23.78 -7.49
C ARG A 205 -20.59 -23.74 -9.01
N SER A 206 -20.66 -22.57 -9.63
CA SER A 206 -20.86 -22.48 -11.09
C SER A 206 -19.66 -22.96 -11.90
N ARG A 207 -18.48 -23.06 -11.27
CA ARG A 207 -17.26 -23.65 -11.82
C ARG A 207 -17.02 -25.09 -11.36
N ASN A 208 -18.02 -25.73 -10.76
CA ASN A 208 -17.93 -27.08 -10.18
C ASN A 208 -16.86 -27.23 -9.08
N VAL A 209 -16.45 -26.14 -8.43
CA VAL A 209 -15.53 -26.14 -7.29
C VAL A 209 -16.34 -26.08 -6.00
N ILE A 210 -16.05 -26.99 -5.07
CA ILE A 210 -16.65 -26.96 -3.72
C ILE A 210 -15.84 -25.98 -2.88
N MET A 211 -16.53 -25.01 -2.27
CA MET A 211 -15.88 -23.95 -1.51
C MET A 211 -16.61 -23.68 -0.19
N GLU A 212 -15.84 -23.52 0.87
CA GLU A 212 -16.24 -22.97 2.16
C GLU A 212 -15.64 -21.57 2.33
N PHE A 213 -16.36 -20.67 3.01
CA PHE A 213 -15.91 -19.31 3.29
C PHE A 213 -16.03 -18.99 4.78
N ARG A 214 -14.99 -18.40 5.35
CA ARG A 214 -14.96 -18.01 6.77
C ARG A 214 -14.31 -16.64 6.95
N VAL A 215 -14.96 -15.80 7.75
CA VAL A 215 -14.41 -14.54 8.23
C VAL A 215 -13.92 -14.74 9.66
N VAL A 216 -12.69 -14.34 9.94
CA VAL A 216 -12.16 -14.29 11.31
C VAL A 216 -11.98 -12.83 11.71
N PRO A 217 -12.70 -12.34 12.73
CA PRO A 217 -12.52 -10.99 13.24
C PRO A 217 -11.08 -10.79 13.76
N SER A 218 -10.29 -10.00 13.04
CA SER A 218 -8.87 -9.81 13.33
C SER A 218 -8.37 -8.51 12.69
N SER A 219 -7.41 -7.84 13.34
CA SER A 219 -6.86 -6.57 12.87
C SER A 219 -5.36 -6.70 12.61
N TYR A 220 -4.85 -5.94 11.63
CA TYR A 220 -3.41 -5.84 11.40
C TYR A 220 -2.68 -5.16 12.57
N THR A 221 -3.38 -4.36 13.38
CA THR A 221 -2.81 -3.56 14.48
C THR A 221 -2.18 -4.41 15.58
N ASP A 222 -2.68 -5.63 15.79
CA ASP A 222 -2.12 -6.62 16.73
C ASP A 222 -1.30 -7.72 16.05
N GLY A 223 -1.04 -7.58 14.74
CA GLY A 223 -0.38 -8.60 13.93
C GLY A 223 -1.28 -9.82 13.65
N PHE A 224 -2.58 -9.62 13.50
CA PHE A 224 -3.57 -10.65 13.21
C PHE A 224 -3.62 -11.77 14.25
N SER A 225 -3.52 -11.42 15.53
CA SER A 225 -3.38 -12.40 16.63
C SER A 225 -4.53 -13.41 16.66
N SER A 226 -5.78 -12.94 16.56
CA SER A 226 -6.97 -13.80 16.53
C SER A 226 -7.01 -14.75 15.34
N LEU A 227 -6.56 -14.30 14.16
CA LEU A 227 -6.46 -15.16 12.98
C LEU A 227 -5.41 -16.25 13.20
N ILE A 228 -4.22 -15.89 13.71
CA ILE A 228 -3.17 -16.86 14.02
C ILE A 228 -3.66 -17.91 15.02
N GLU A 229 -4.36 -17.50 16.08
CA GLU A 229 -4.93 -18.42 17.06
C GLU A 229 -5.97 -19.37 16.41
N HIS A 230 -6.86 -18.83 15.57
CA HIS A 230 -7.83 -19.61 14.83
C HIS A 230 -7.16 -20.68 13.96
N LEU A 231 -6.13 -20.30 13.20
CA LEU A 231 -5.39 -21.22 12.34
C LEU A 231 -4.64 -22.29 13.16
N ARG A 232 -4.08 -21.95 14.32
CA ARG A 232 -3.45 -22.93 15.21
C ARG A 232 -4.44 -23.98 15.70
N VAL A 233 -5.62 -23.55 16.15
CA VAL A 233 -6.67 -24.47 16.61
C VAL A 233 -7.13 -25.37 15.46
N GLN A 234 -7.34 -24.79 14.27
CA GLN A 234 -7.72 -25.57 13.09
C GLN A 234 -6.64 -26.61 12.72
N ASN A 235 -5.37 -26.21 12.68
CA ASN A 235 -4.26 -27.13 12.38
C ASN A 235 -4.16 -28.26 13.41
N MET A 236 -4.45 -28.01 14.70
CA MET A 236 -4.46 -29.06 15.72
C MET A 236 -5.61 -30.06 15.53
N VAL A 237 -6.79 -29.59 15.12
CA VAL A 237 -7.98 -30.45 14.94
C VAL A 237 -7.89 -31.27 13.66
N TYR A 238 -7.29 -30.72 12.60
CA TYR A 238 -7.22 -31.34 11.27
C TYR A 238 -5.81 -31.77 10.86
N ALA A 239 -4.88 -31.97 11.80
CA ALA A 239 -3.49 -32.34 11.52
C ALA A 239 -3.35 -33.58 10.62
N GLU A 240 -4.32 -34.49 10.66
CA GLU A 240 -4.33 -35.74 9.89
C GLU A 240 -5.01 -35.61 8.51
N SER A 241 -5.56 -34.45 8.15
CA SER A 241 -6.36 -34.27 6.92
C SER A 241 -5.51 -34.17 5.64
N GLY A 242 -4.20 -33.93 5.78
CA GLY A 242 -3.31 -33.74 4.64
C GLY A 242 -3.66 -32.53 3.77
N GLU A 243 -4.27 -31.49 4.35
CA GLU A 243 -4.68 -30.25 3.66
C GLU A 243 -3.49 -29.35 3.32
N ALA A 244 -3.49 -28.74 2.14
CA ALA A 244 -2.52 -27.69 1.80
C ALA A 244 -2.92 -26.36 2.45
N LEU A 245 -2.00 -25.73 3.17
CA LEU A 245 -2.20 -24.40 3.75
C LEU A 245 -1.49 -23.34 2.90
N VAL A 246 -2.28 -22.47 2.29
CA VAL A 246 -1.83 -21.35 1.45
C VAL A 246 -2.01 -20.06 2.22
N ILE A 247 -0.95 -19.28 2.41
CA ILE A 247 -1.03 -17.92 2.93
C ILE A 247 -0.82 -16.94 1.78
N ASN A 248 -1.87 -16.23 1.38
CA ASN A 248 -1.85 -15.28 0.28
C ASN A 248 -1.89 -13.85 0.85
N CYS A 249 -0.82 -13.09 0.66
CA CYS A 249 -0.69 -11.72 1.15
C CYS A 249 -0.61 -10.74 -0.02
N GLN A 250 -1.61 -9.88 -0.15
CA GLN A 250 -1.73 -8.91 -1.24
C GLN A 250 -1.84 -7.48 -0.67
N MET A 251 -0.70 -6.77 -0.64
CA MET A 251 -0.60 -5.36 -0.25
C MET A 251 -1.16 -5.03 1.15
N LEU A 252 -1.14 -5.99 2.08
CA LEU A 252 -1.71 -5.80 3.43
C LEU A 252 -0.66 -5.81 4.56
N LEU A 253 0.45 -6.54 4.39
CA LEU A 253 1.35 -6.78 5.54
C LEU A 253 2.09 -5.53 6.00
N HIS A 254 2.23 -4.51 5.15
CA HIS A 254 2.83 -3.24 5.54
C HIS A 254 1.94 -2.42 6.50
N TYR A 255 0.67 -2.77 6.70
CA TYR A 255 -0.15 -2.11 7.72
C TYR A 255 0.19 -2.61 9.14
N ILE A 256 0.74 -3.82 9.28
CA ILE A 256 1.17 -4.35 10.58
C ILE A 256 2.22 -3.38 11.18
N PRO A 257 2.02 -2.85 12.41
CA PRO A 257 2.93 -1.89 12.99
C PRO A 257 4.35 -2.44 13.19
N GLU A 258 5.34 -1.54 13.25
CA GLU A 258 6.71 -1.92 13.63
C GLU A 258 6.90 -1.91 15.15
N GLU A 259 6.15 -1.06 15.86
CA GLU A 259 6.26 -0.87 17.29
C GLU A 259 5.76 -2.12 18.05
N THR A 260 6.60 -2.71 18.90
CA THR A 260 6.15 -3.74 19.84
C THR A 260 5.12 -3.15 20.80
N LEU A 261 4.00 -3.86 21.03
CA LEU A 261 2.93 -3.54 22.00
C LEU A 261 3.45 -3.09 23.39
N PHE A 262 4.67 -3.47 23.77
CA PHE A 262 5.32 -3.04 25.00
C PHE A 262 5.62 -1.53 25.08
N GLY A 263 5.82 -0.83 23.96
CA GLY A 263 6.00 0.63 23.97
C GLY A 263 4.75 1.40 24.42
N VAL A 264 3.57 0.77 24.30
CA VAL A 264 2.27 1.35 24.65
C VAL A 264 2.03 1.32 26.17
N ILE A 265 2.50 0.27 26.86
CA ILE A 265 2.36 0.16 28.32
C ILE A 265 3.18 1.24 29.05
N THR A 266 4.30 1.68 28.45
CA THR A 266 5.13 2.75 29.03
C THR A 266 4.61 4.17 28.77
N SER A 267 3.75 4.39 27.77
CA SER A 267 3.19 5.72 27.48
C SER A 267 1.93 6.06 28.25
N THR A 268 1.23 5.08 28.84
CA THR A 268 -0.03 5.30 29.58
C THR A 268 0.11 5.31 31.10
N ASN A 269 1.25 4.88 31.65
CA ASN A 269 1.50 4.86 33.09
C ASN A 269 2.74 5.70 33.47
N SER A 270 2.66 7.01 33.27
CA SER A 270 3.59 7.96 33.86
C SER A 270 3.28 8.18 35.35
N SER A 271 3.46 7.16 36.19
CA SER A 271 3.41 7.28 37.67
C SER A 271 3.87 6.02 38.41
N ASN A 272 4.98 5.39 38.02
CA ASN A 272 5.62 4.41 38.90
C ASN A 272 7.15 4.55 38.92
N PRO A 273 7.77 5.03 40.02
CA PRO A 273 9.22 5.26 40.08
C PRO A 273 10.07 4.00 40.29
N TYR A 274 9.46 2.82 40.26
CA TYR A 274 10.14 1.55 40.53
C TYR A 274 9.84 0.51 39.44
N SER A 275 10.37 0.74 38.24
CA SER A 275 10.57 -0.34 37.26
C SER A 275 12.04 -0.77 37.30
N PHE A 276 12.24 -2.03 37.64
CA PHE A 276 13.53 -2.69 37.69
C PHE A 276 14.12 -2.72 36.27
N GLU A 277 15.23 -2.01 36.04
CA GLU A 277 16.01 -2.12 34.80
C GLU A 277 16.58 -3.54 34.71
N SER A 278 15.84 -4.44 34.05
CA SER A 278 16.40 -5.70 33.58
C SER A 278 17.24 -5.44 32.33
N SER A 279 18.47 -4.99 32.55
CA SER A 279 19.51 -4.99 31.53
C SER A 279 19.92 -6.43 31.21
N SER A 280 19.28 -7.04 30.22
CA SER A 280 19.87 -7.94 29.20
C SER A 280 18.79 -8.76 28.45
N CYS A 281 19.02 -8.91 27.14
CA CYS A 281 18.52 -9.97 26.23
C CYS A 281 17.51 -9.59 25.11
N SER A 282 18.03 -9.72 23.88
CA SER A 282 17.40 -9.90 22.57
C SER A 282 16.49 -8.78 22.02
N SER A 283 17.00 -8.07 20.99
CA SER A 283 16.26 -7.44 19.88
C SER A 283 14.74 -7.49 20.04
N MET A 284 14.09 -6.41 20.48
CA MET A 284 12.63 -6.33 20.41
C MET A 284 12.20 -6.59 18.97
N SER A 285 11.61 -7.75 18.71
CA SER A 285 11.18 -8.11 17.36
C SER A 285 9.93 -7.33 17.01
N SER A 286 9.97 -6.55 15.93
CA SER A 286 8.80 -5.88 15.33
C SER A 286 7.59 -6.82 15.24
N LEU A 287 6.35 -6.32 15.33
CA LEU A 287 5.13 -7.15 15.16
C LEU A 287 5.13 -7.89 13.81
N ARG A 288 5.61 -7.25 12.72
CA ARG A 288 5.80 -7.92 11.41
C ARG A 288 6.62 -9.20 11.53
N THR A 289 7.77 -9.13 12.21
CA THR A 289 8.64 -10.30 12.44
C THR A 289 7.95 -11.37 13.29
N MET A 290 7.20 -10.99 14.33
CA MET A 290 6.46 -11.95 15.17
C MET A 290 5.32 -12.62 14.41
N PHE A 291 4.62 -11.88 13.56
CA PHE A 291 3.60 -12.39 12.66
C PHE A 291 4.19 -13.42 11.68
N LEU A 292 5.29 -13.08 10.99
CA LEU A 292 5.95 -14.03 10.08
C LEU A 292 6.43 -15.31 10.78
N LYS A 293 6.99 -15.19 12.00
CA LYS A 293 7.36 -16.37 12.81
C LYS A 293 6.14 -17.21 13.20
N SER A 294 5.00 -16.55 13.47
CA SER A 294 3.76 -17.25 13.78
C SER A 294 3.20 -17.96 12.55
N LEU A 295 3.24 -17.35 11.37
CA LEU A 295 2.94 -18.02 10.10
C LEU A 295 3.86 -19.22 9.89
N ARG A 296 5.17 -19.07 10.12
CA ARG A 296 6.13 -20.19 9.99
C ARG A 296 5.76 -21.37 10.88
N SER A 297 5.26 -21.12 12.10
CA SER A 297 4.84 -22.15 13.05
C SER A 297 3.60 -22.94 12.62
N LEU A 298 2.83 -22.42 11.66
CA LEU A 298 1.69 -23.13 11.06
C LEU A 298 2.11 -24.11 9.97
N ASP A 299 3.40 -24.10 9.60
CA ASP A 299 4.00 -24.92 8.53
C ASP A 299 3.23 -24.87 7.20
N PRO A 300 3.01 -23.66 6.63
CA PRO A 300 2.21 -23.50 5.41
C PRO A 300 2.89 -24.18 4.22
N THR A 301 2.10 -24.72 3.31
CA THR A 301 2.56 -25.27 2.03
C THR A 301 3.23 -24.19 1.18
N ILE A 302 2.64 -23.00 1.15
CA ILE A 302 3.21 -21.83 0.46
C ILE A 302 2.76 -20.53 1.13
N VAL A 303 3.67 -19.55 1.15
CA VAL A 303 3.34 -18.15 1.43
C VAL A 303 3.67 -17.33 0.18
N VAL A 304 2.68 -16.62 -0.37
CA VAL A 304 2.90 -15.66 -1.44
C VAL A 304 2.77 -14.25 -0.87
N LEU A 305 3.77 -13.43 -1.13
CA LEU A 305 3.80 -12.03 -0.70
C LEU A 305 3.92 -11.12 -1.92
N VAL A 306 2.91 -10.28 -2.10
CA VAL A 306 2.85 -9.20 -3.06
C VAL A 306 2.74 -7.88 -2.32
N ASP A 307 3.63 -6.94 -2.62
CA ASP A 307 3.58 -5.59 -2.07
C ASP A 307 4.25 -4.57 -3.02
N GLU A 308 4.13 -3.30 -2.69
CA GLU A 308 4.74 -2.20 -3.43
C GLU A 308 6.22 -2.00 -3.08
N ASP A 309 7.06 -1.70 -4.07
CA ASP A 309 8.52 -1.59 -3.91
C ASP A 309 8.97 -0.16 -3.58
N VAL A 310 8.62 0.32 -2.38
CA VAL A 310 8.99 1.67 -1.89
C VAL A 310 9.25 1.68 -0.39
N ASP A 311 10.20 2.49 0.07
CA ASP A 311 10.47 2.69 1.50
C ASP A 311 9.72 3.90 2.06
N LEU A 312 8.62 3.65 2.78
CA LEU A 312 7.85 4.68 3.48
C LEU A 312 7.99 4.57 5.01
N THR A 313 8.97 3.80 5.53
CA THR A 313 9.06 3.56 6.98
C THR A 313 9.77 4.67 7.75
N SER A 314 10.58 5.49 7.09
CA SER A 314 11.41 6.55 7.72
C SER A 314 10.59 7.43 8.69
N ASN A 315 11.13 7.65 9.90
CA ASN A 315 10.55 8.60 10.85
C ASN A 315 10.86 10.06 10.46
N ASN A 316 11.91 10.31 9.68
CA ASN A 316 12.22 11.64 9.16
C ASN A 316 11.24 12.03 8.04
N LEU A 317 10.51 13.14 8.24
CA LEU A 317 9.49 13.67 7.31
C LEU A 317 10.04 13.92 5.90
N VAL A 318 11.21 14.55 5.78
CA VAL A 318 11.80 14.87 4.48
C VAL A 318 12.18 13.61 3.72
N CYS A 319 12.78 12.63 4.41
CA CYS A 319 13.15 11.36 3.79
C CYS A 319 11.92 10.61 3.25
N ARG A 320 10.85 10.49 4.04
CA ARG A 320 9.62 9.82 3.58
C ARG A 320 8.88 10.63 2.52
N LEU A 321 8.91 11.97 2.57
CA LEU A 321 8.34 12.83 1.53
C LEU A 321 9.04 12.60 0.18
N ARG A 322 10.38 12.64 0.14
CA ARG A 322 11.13 12.37 -1.08
C ARG A 322 10.88 10.97 -1.61
N SER A 323 10.90 9.97 -0.73
CA SER A 323 10.63 8.58 -1.12
C SER A 323 9.23 8.45 -1.73
N ALA A 324 8.21 8.99 -1.06
CA ALA A 324 6.83 8.97 -1.54
C ALA A 324 6.66 9.75 -2.86
N PHE A 325 7.24 10.94 -3.00
CA PHE A 325 7.10 11.75 -4.23
C PHE A 325 7.74 11.04 -5.44
N ASN A 326 8.92 10.45 -5.25
CA ASN A 326 9.64 9.71 -6.29
C ASN A 326 9.00 8.37 -6.66
N TYR A 327 8.03 7.88 -5.88
CA TYR A 327 7.26 6.68 -6.17
C TYR A 327 5.85 7.00 -6.68
N LEU A 328 5.14 7.91 -6.03
CA LEU A 328 3.72 8.18 -6.27
C LEU A 328 3.45 9.00 -7.54
N TRP A 329 4.46 9.48 -8.27
CA TRP A 329 4.26 9.97 -9.63
C TRP A 329 3.74 8.86 -10.57
N ILE A 330 4.11 7.60 -10.31
CA ILE A 330 3.74 6.45 -11.13
C ILE A 330 2.22 6.32 -11.24
N PRO A 331 1.45 6.20 -10.14
CA PRO A 331 0.00 6.05 -10.25
C PRO A 331 -0.71 7.30 -10.82
N TYR A 332 -0.16 8.51 -10.68
CA TYR A 332 -0.69 9.70 -11.36
C TYR A 332 -0.45 9.66 -12.89
N ASP A 333 0.73 9.21 -13.31
CA ASP A 333 1.09 9.10 -14.72
C ASP A 333 0.36 7.94 -15.42
N THR A 334 0.12 6.83 -14.72
CA THR A 334 -0.71 5.72 -15.24
C THR A 334 -2.16 6.16 -15.40
N VAL A 335 -2.75 6.81 -14.40
CA VAL A 335 -4.13 7.34 -14.49
C VAL A 335 -4.27 8.37 -15.60
N ASP A 336 -3.27 9.23 -15.83
CA ASP A 336 -3.27 10.14 -16.97
C ASP A 336 -3.21 9.44 -18.33
N THR A 337 -2.60 8.26 -18.37
CA THR A 337 -2.49 7.43 -19.58
C THR A 337 -3.80 6.69 -19.87
N PHE A 338 -4.46 6.14 -18.85
CA PHE A 338 -5.58 5.20 -19.03
C PHE A 338 -6.97 5.80 -18.84
N LEU A 339 -7.10 6.95 -18.16
CA LEU A 339 -8.38 7.56 -17.87
C LEU A 339 -8.53 8.93 -18.54
N PRO A 340 -9.74 9.34 -18.98
CA PRO A 340 -9.98 10.71 -19.44
C PRO A 340 -9.86 11.73 -18.30
N ARG A 341 -9.45 12.97 -18.64
CA ARG A 341 -9.47 14.10 -17.70
C ARG A 341 -10.91 14.34 -17.22
N GLY A 342 -11.07 14.53 -15.90
CA GLY A 342 -12.37 14.82 -15.27
C GLY A 342 -13.31 13.63 -15.10
N SER A 343 -12.90 12.39 -15.43
CA SER A 343 -13.73 11.20 -15.19
C SER A 343 -13.88 10.91 -13.69
N LYS A 344 -15.02 10.33 -13.28
CA LYS A 344 -15.24 9.91 -11.89
C LYS A 344 -14.26 8.83 -11.45
N GLN A 345 -13.97 7.86 -12.32
CA GLN A 345 -13.00 6.80 -12.04
C GLN A 345 -11.62 7.37 -11.69
N ARG A 346 -11.21 8.44 -12.38
CA ARG A 346 -9.94 9.12 -12.09
C ARG A 346 -9.98 9.77 -10.71
N GLN A 347 -11.08 10.44 -10.38
CA GLN A 347 -11.25 11.07 -9.07
C GLN A 347 -11.20 10.04 -7.94
N TRP A 348 -11.85 8.89 -8.10
CA TRP A 348 -11.80 7.80 -7.12
C TRP A 348 -10.38 7.25 -6.95
N TYR A 349 -9.68 6.98 -8.05
CA TYR A 349 -8.30 6.48 -8.00
C TYR A 349 -7.32 7.48 -7.38
N GLU A 350 -7.41 8.75 -7.77
CA GLU A 350 -6.59 9.82 -7.19
C GLU A 350 -6.95 10.12 -5.73
N ALA A 351 -8.19 9.88 -5.29
CA ALA A 351 -8.60 10.01 -3.89
C ALA A 351 -7.91 8.96 -2.99
N ASP A 352 -7.82 7.71 -3.44
CA ASP A 352 -7.13 6.64 -2.69
C ASP A 352 -5.63 6.94 -2.56
N ILE A 353 -4.99 7.41 -3.64
CA ILE A 353 -3.58 7.86 -3.59
C ILE A 353 -3.43 9.07 -2.67
N CYS A 354 -4.37 10.02 -2.73
CA CYS A 354 -4.38 11.19 -1.86
C CYS A 354 -4.47 10.80 -0.38
N TRP A 355 -5.25 9.76 -0.05
CA TRP A 355 -5.37 9.21 1.30
C TRP A 355 -4.05 8.63 1.76
N LYS A 356 -3.39 7.85 0.89
CA LYS A 356 -2.06 7.30 1.15
C LYS A 356 -1.02 8.39 1.42
N ILE A 357 -0.96 9.42 0.57
CA ILE A 357 -0.05 10.57 0.75
C ILE A 357 -0.30 11.24 2.10
N GLU A 358 -1.56 11.51 2.44
CA GLU A 358 -1.90 12.13 3.72
C GLU A 358 -1.54 11.24 4.92
N ASN A 359 -1.74 9.93 4.82
CA ASN A 359 -1.32 9.01 5.88
C ASN A 359 0.20 9.07 6.10
N VAL A 360 0.99 8.98 5.03
CA VAL A 360 2.47 8.99 5.08
C VAL A 360 3.02 10.31 5.61
N ILE A 361 2.43 11.44 5.23
CA ILE A 361 3.00 12.77 5.49
C ILE A 361 2.42 13.42 6.76
N ALA A 362 1.10 13.34 6.94
CA ALA A 362 0.40 14.09 7.99
C ALA A 362 0.30 13.35 9.33
N HIS A 363 0.37 12.02 9.32
CA HIS A 363 0.19 11.21 10.52
C HIS A 363 1.53 10.75 11.11
N GLU A 364 1.51 10.37 12.39
CA GLU A 364 2.66 9.78 13.11
C GLU A 364 2.17 8.66 14.03
N GLY A 365 3.11 7.88 14.57
CA GLY A 365 2.80 6.79 15.50
C GLY A 365 1.80 5.79 14.92
N LEU A 366 0.82 5.37 15.74
CA LEU A 366 -0.20 4.38 15.35
C LEU A 366 -1.17 4.89 14.27
N GLN A 367 -1.29 6.20 14.08
CA GLN A 367 -2.17 6.74 13.04
C GLN A 367 -1.52 6.71 11.65
N ARG A 368 -0.20 6.57 11.58
CA ARG A 368 0.54 6.39 10.32
C ARG A 368 0.67 4.90 10.04
N VAL A 369 -0.18 4.40 9.15
CA VAL A 369 -0.32 2.97 8.84
C VAL A 369 0.31 2.59 7.48
N GLU A 370 0.43 3.56 6.56
CA GLU A 370 1.06 3.40 5.24
C GLU A 370 2.60 3.35 5.36
N ARG A 371 3.11 2.18 5.77
CA ARG A 371 4.52 1.96 6.11
C ARG A 371 5.14 0.87 5.23
N LEU A 372 5.09 1.10 3.92
CA LEU A 372 5.67 0.24 2.90
C LEU A 372 7.17 0.01 3.10
N GLU A 373 7.60 -1.20 2.77
CA GLU A 373 9.00 -1.61 2.77
C GLU A 373 9.41 -2.06 1.37
N PRO A 374 10.66 -1.76 0.97
CA PRO A 374 11.17 -2.25 -0.30
C PRO A 374 11.32 -3.78 -0.29
N LYS A 375 11.29 -4.38 -1.48
CA LYS A 375 11.36 -5.83 -1.71
C LYS A 375 12.46 -6.52 -0.90
N ASN A 376 13.66 -5.94 -0.89
CA ASN A 376 14.83 -6.50 -0.21
C ASN A 376 14.65 -6.65 1.32
N ARG A 377 13.90 -5.74 1.95
CA ARG A 377 13.63 -5.78 3.39
C ARG A 377 12.63 -6.89 3.71
N TRP A 378 11.56 -7.03 2.91
CA TRP A 378 10.63 -8.16 3.02
C TRP A 378 11.32 -9.51 2.81
N VAL A 379 12.16 -9.64 1.79
CA VAL A 379 12.98 -10.84 1.53
C VAL A 379 13.84 -11.19 2.75
N GLN A 380 14.49 -10.19 3.37
CA GLN A 380 15.29 -10.42 4.57
C GLN A 380 14.43 -10.87 5.77
N ARG A 381 13.25 -10.27 5.96
CA ARG A 381 12.31 -10.67 7.02
C ARG A 381 11.83 -12.10 6.86
N MET A 382 11.48 -12.51 5.65
CA MET A 382 11.05 -13.87 5.34
C MET A 382 12.17 -14.88 5.65
N ARG A 383 13.40 -14.60 5.21
CA ARG A 383 14.58 -15.45 5.51
C ARG A 383 14.86 -15.53 7.02
N ASN A 384 14.78 -14.40 7.73
CA ASN A 384 14.96 -14.36 9.20
C ASN A 384 13.84 -15.09 9.97
N ALA A 385 12.67 -15.28 9.36
CA ALA A 385 11.57 -16.07 9.87
C ALA A 385 11.66 -17.56 9.45
N ASN A 386 12.79 -18.02 8.92
CA ASN A 386 13.04 -19.39 8.44
C ASN A 386 12.13 -19.81 7.27
N PHE A 387 11.88 -18.90 6.34
CA PHE A 387 11.36 -19.23 5.02
C PHE A 387 12.48 -19.26 3.97
N ARG A 388 12.34 -20.16 3.00
CA ARG A 388 13.17 -20.22 1.79
C ARG A 388 12.37 -19.70 0.60
N SER A 389 13.01 -18.92 -0.26
CA SER A 389 12.38 -18.38 -1.47
C SER A 389 12.26 -19.45 -2.55
N ILE A 390 11.22 -19.34 -3.36
CA ILE A 390 10.94 -20.21 -4.50
C ILE A 390 10.81 -19.32 -5.73
N SER A 391 11.46 -19.72 -6.82
CA SER A 391 11.37 -19.01 -8.09
C SER A 391 10.08 -19.37 -8.83
N PHE A 392 9.48 -18.38 -9.50
CA PHE A 392 8.35 -18.61 -10.38
C PHE A 392 8.78 -19.36 -11.64
N CYS A 393 8.00 -20.38 -12.04
CA CYS A 393 8.27 -21.15 -13.24
C CYS A 393 8.09 -20.31 -14.52
N GLU A 394 8.49 -20.85 -15.68
CA GLU A 394 8.33 -20.13 -16.95
C GLU A 394 6.86 -19.94 -17.36
N ASP A 395 5.97 -20.87 -17.00
CA ASP A 395 4.54 -20.75 -17.31
C ASP A 395 3.93 -19.58 -16.53
N ALA A 396 4.23 -19.47 -15.23
CA ALA A 396 3.83 -18.33 -14.40
C ALA A 396 4.30 -16.98 -15.01
N VAL A 397 5.53 -16.92 -15.50
CA VAL A 397 6.08 -15.73 -16.14
C VAL A 397 5.38 -15.42 -17.47
N SER A 398 5.02 -16.46 -18.23
CA SER A 398 4.28 -16.35 -19.48
C SER A 398 2.86 -15.82 -19.24
N GLU A 399 2.17 -16.29 -18.21
CA GLU A 399 0.85 -15.80 -17.81
C GLU A 399 0.88 -14.32 -17.44
N VAL A 400 1.87 -13.92 -16.62
CA VAL A 400 2.05 -12.51 -16.25
C VAL A 400 2.32 -11.65 -17.49
N LYS A 401 3.20 -12.09 -18.40
CA LYS A 401 3.47 -11.37 -19.66
C LYS A 401 2.23 -11.25 -20.53
N THR A 402 1.39 -12.29 -20.57
CA THR A 402 0.14 -12.30 -21.33
C THR A 402 -0.84 -11.27 -20.76
N MET A 403 -1.04 -11.26 -19.44
CA MET A 403 -1.87 -10.26 -18.75
C MET A 403 -1.34 -8.84 -18.99
N LEU A 404 -0.02 -8.62 -18.93
CA LEU A 404 0.57 -7.31 -19.24
C LEU A 404 0.33 -6.87 -20.68
N GLY A 405 0.25 -7.81 -21.63
CA GLY A 405 -0.08 -7.54 -23.04
C GLY A 405 -1.46 -6.90 -23.22
N GLU A 406 -2.40 -7.15 -22.31
CA GLU A 406 -3.75 -6.55 -22.34
C GLU A 406 -3.72 -5.04 -22.02
N HIS A 407 -2.67 -4.57 -21.32
CA HIS A 407 -2.56 -3.19 -20.83
C HIS A 407 -1.51 -2.35 -21.58
N ALA A 408 -0.67 -2.95 -22.43
CA ALA A 408 0.65 -2.39 -22.73
C ALA A 408 0.66 -1.10 -23.60
N ALA A 409 0.90 0.03 -22.93
CA ALA A 409 2.03 0.93 -23.20
C ALA A 409 2.65 1.36 -21.86
N GLY A 410 3.98 1.26 -21.71
CA GLY A 410 4.71 1.70 -20.50
C GLY A 410 4.93 0.66 -19.40
N TRP A 411 4.11 -0.40 -19.32
CA TRP A 411 4.30 -1.50 -18.37
C TRP A 411 5.38 -2.48 -18.81
N GLY A 412 6.11 -3.05 -17.85
CA GLY A 412 7.13 -4.07 -18.09
C GLY A 412 7.31 -5.02 -16.91
N LEU A 413 8.04 -6.12 -17.14
CA LEU A 413 8.32 -7.15 -16.14
C LEU A 413 9.83 -7.36 -16.00
N LYS A 414 10.34 -7.32 -14.77
CA LYS A 414 11.68 -7.83 -14.43
C LYS A 414 11.52 -9.20 -13.76
N LYS A 415 12.35 -10.16 -14.18
CA LYS A 415 12.43 -11.49 -13.59
C LYS A 415 13.84 -11.70 -13.04
N GLU A 416 13.94 -11.98 -11.75
CA GLU A 416 15.15 -12.46 -11.08
C GLU A 416 14.79 -13.78 -10.36
N GLU A 417 15.07 -13.91 -9.06
CA GLU A 417 14.47 -14.95 -8.20
C GLU A 417 12.97 -14.70 -7.95
N ASP A 418 12.55 -13.45 -8.14
CA ASP A 418 11.22 -12.91 -7.93
C ASP A 418 10.70 -12.19 -9.19
N LEU A 419 9.45 -11.75 -9.15
CA LEU A 419 8.84 -10.97 -10.22
C LEU A 419 8.63 -9.53 -9.77
N VAL A 420 8.95 -8.57 -10.64
CA VAL A 420 8.75 -7.15 -10.37
C VAL A 420 8.05 -6.48 -11.55
N LEU A 421 6.86 -5.94 -11.28
CA LEU A 421 6.14 -5.06 -12.18
C LEU A 421 6.86 -3.72 -12.28
N THR A 422 6.95 -3.18 -13.49
CA THR A 422 7.60 -1.90 -13.75
C THR A 422 6.74 -0.98 -14.59
N TRP A 423 6.87 0.32 -14.34
CA TRP A 423 6.29 1.38 -15.17
C TRP A 423 7.41 2.27 -15.69
N LYS A 424 7.55 2.36 -17.02
CA LYS A 424 8.63 3.10 -17.70
C LYS A 424 10.01 2.77 -17.10
N GLY A 425 10.24 1.49 -16.75
CA GLY A 425 11.48 0.97 -16.15
C GLY A 425 11.62 1.09 -14.63
N HIS A 426 10.75 1.85 -13.95
CA HIS A 426 10.73 2.02 -12.50
C HIS A 426 9.98 0.87 -11.84
N ASN A 427 10.48 0.38 -10.69
CA ASN A 427 9.80 -0.70 -9.96
C ASN A 427 8.50 -0.19 -9.33
N VAL A 428 7.47 -1.04 -9.32
CA VAL A 428 6.12 -0.70 -8.86
C VAL A 428 5.69 -1.68 -7.78
N VAL A 429 5.42 -2.92 -8.18
CA VAL A 429 4.95 -4.00 -7.29
C VAL A 429 5.86 -5.20 -7.48
N PHE A 430 6.20 -5.88 -6.40
CA PHE A 430 6.93 -7.14 -6.44
C PHE A 430 6.02 -8.31 -6.02
N ALA A 431 6.34 -9.50 -6.50
CA ALA A 431 5.72 -10.76 -6.07
C ALA A 431 6.82 -11.76 -5.71
N THR A 432 6.68 -12.41 -4.54
CA THR A 432 7.63 -13.41 -4.03
C THR A 432 6.87 -14.62 -3.49
N ALA A 433 7.42 -15.82 -3.68
CA ALA A 433 6.87 -17.06 -3.18
C ALA A 433 7.84 -17.74 -2.20
N TRP A 434 7.30 -18.38 -1.17
CA TRP A 434 8.07 -18.87 -0.03
C TRP A 434 7.53 -20.20 0.51
N MET A 435 8.45 -21.03 0.97
CA MET A 435 8.16 -22.28 1.70
C MET A 435 8.86 -22.25 3.06
N PRO A 436 8.36 -22.98 4.06
CA PRO A 436 9.15 -23.45 5.19
C PRO A 436 10.56 -23.89 4.76
N ALA A 437 11.60 -23.30 5.37
CA ALA A 437 12.99 -23.73 5.22
C ALA A 437 13.29 -24.97 6.08
#